data_AF-A0A0F2R037-F1
#
_entry.id   AF-A0A0F2R037-F1
#
_cell.length_a   1.000
_cell.length_b   1.000
_cell.length_c   1.000
_cell.angle_alpha   90.00
_cell.angle_beta   90.00
_cell.angle_gamma   90.00
#
_symmetry.space_group_name_H-M   'P 1'
#
loop_
_entity.id
_entity.type
_entity.pdbx_description
1 polymer ?
#
loop_
_entity_poly.entity_id
_entity_poly.type
_entity_poly.pdbx_seq_one_letter_code
_entity_poly.pdbx_strand_id
1 'polypeptide(L)'
;MTYKTAYKTAIFFLATLFVAVHPAAAYVGPGAGLSLLGALWGLLLAVAAALGFIILWPLRRMRQRARARVNDPMDDLSQNRK
;
A
#
# COMPACT_ATOMS: atom_id res chain seq x y z
N MET A 1 30.36 1.84 51.45
CA MET A 1 28.97 2.06 51.01
C MET A 1 28.75 1.44 49.63
N THR A 2 28.72 0.10 49.52
CA THR A 2 28.84 -0.59 48.21
C THR A 2 27.66 -1.53 47.91
N TYR A 3 26.88 -1.92 48.91
CA TYR A 3 25.69 -2.77 48.74
C TYR A 3 24.55 -2.04 48.02
N LYS A 4 24.48 -0.70 48.12
CA LYS A 4 23.43 0.08 47.45
C LYS A 4 23.58 0.12 45.92
N THR A 5 24.79 -0.01 45.40
CA THR A 5 25.04 0.01 43.96
C THR A 5 24.93 -1.39 43.36
N ALA A 6 25.26 -2.41 44.16
CA ALA A 6 25.11 -3.82 43.79
C ALA A 6 23.65 -4.20 43.52
N TYR A 7 22.70 -3.77 44.36
CA TYR A 7 21.29 -4.06 44.09
C TYR A 7 20.77 -3.33 42.85
N LYS A 8 21.25 -2.10 42.57
CA LYS A 8 20.83 -1.35 41.38
C LYS A 8 21.34 -1.98 40.08
N THR A 9 22.59 -2.43 40.09
CA THR A 9 23.19 -3.16 38.96
C THR A 9 22.55 -4.53 38.78
N ALA A 10 22.26 -5.24 39.87
CA ALA A 10 21.52 -6.50 39.83
C ALA A 10 20.10 -6.33 39.30
N ILE A 11 19.37 -5.27 39.72
CA ILE A 11 18.04 -4.94 39.19
C ILE A 11 18.12 -4.60 37.70
N PHE A 12 19.13 -3.83 37.28
CA PHE A 12 19.31 -3.49 35.87
C PHE A 12 19.57 -4.75 35.03
N PHE A 13 20.45 -5.63 35.50
CA PHE A 13 20.74 -6.91 34.84
C PHE A 13 19.50 -7.83 34.80
N LEU A 14 18.76 -7.92 35.90
CA LEU A 14 17.54 -8.71 36.00
C LEU A 14 16.43 -8.16 35.07
N ALA A 15 16.33 -6.83 34.94
CA ALA A 15 15.42 -6.17 34.00
C ALA A 15 15.81 -6.45 32.54
N THR A 16 17.10 -6.45 32.21
CA THR A 16 17.59 -6.83 30.86
C THR A 16 17.30 -8.30 30.55
N LEU A 17 17.46 -9.20 31.51
CA LEU A 17 17.11 -10.62 31.39
C LEU A 17 15.61 -10.84 31.18
N PHE A 18 14.75 -10.02 31.80
CA PHE A 18 13.29 -10.09 31.60
C PHE A 18 12.86 -9.65 30.19
N VAL A 19 13.57 -8.70 29.58
CA VAL A 19 13.32 -8.26 28.19
C VAL A 19 13.76 -9.33 27.16
N ALA A 20 14.69 -10.21 27.53
CA ALA A 20 15.16 -11.30 26.68
C ALA A 20 14.27 -12.56 26.72
N VAL A 21 13.16 -12.55 27.48
CA VAL A 21 12.15 -13.62 27.47
C VAL A 21 11.39 -13.56 26.15
N HIS A 22 11.87 -14.29 25.15
CA HIS A 22 11.16 -14.53 23.90
C HIS A 22 9.90 -15.39 24.15
N PRO A 23 8.69 -14.94 23.75
CA PRO A 23 7.54 -15.84 23.71
C PRO A 23 7.82 -16.90 22.63
N ALA A 24 7.59 -18.16 22.98
CA ALA A 24 7.69 -19.28 22.05
C ALA A 24 6.98 -18.94 20.72
N ALA A 25 7.69 -19.14 19.61
CA ALA A 25 7.28 -18.81 18.24
C ALA A 25 6.10 -19.66 17.72
N ALA A 26 4.97 -19.68 18.45
CA ALA A 26 3.75 -20.39 18.07
C ALA A 26 2.59 -19.43 17.74
N TYR A 27 2.71 -18.15 18.07
CA TYR A 27 1.81 -17.11 17.58
C TYR A 27 2.68 -15.92 17.21
N VAL A 28 2.89 -15.71 15.91
CA VAL A 28 3.43 -14.44 15.42
C VAL A 28 2.61 -13.34 16.11
N GLY A 29 3.26 -12.46 16.89
CA GLY A 29 2.59 -11.63 17.91
C GLY A 29 1.35 -10.88 17.38
N PRO A 30 0.46 -10.37 18.24
CA PRO A 30 -0.89 -9.89 17.87
C PRO A 30 -0.97 -8.78 16.79
N GLY A 31 0.16 -8.30 16.25
CA GLY A 31 0.23 -7.43 15.07
C GLY A 31 0.68 -8.09 13.76
N ALA A 32 1.32 -9.27 13.78
CA ALA A 32 1.90 -9.86 12.57
C ALA A 32 0.86 -10.42 11.61
N GLY A 33 -0.26 -10.93 12.12
CA GLY A 33 -1.42 -11.28 11.29
C GLY A 33 -2.02 -10.06 10.60
N LEU A 34 -2.01 -8.90 11.27
CA LEU A 34 -2.52 -7.64 10.71
C LEU A 34 -1.62 -7.13 9.57
N SER A 35 -0.29 -7.23 9.71
CA SER A 35 0.65 -6.92 8.64
C SER A 35 0.54 -7.87 7.46
N LEU A 36 0.35 -9.18 7.71
CA LEU A 36 0.13 -10.17 6.64
C LEU A 36 -1.16 -9.89 5.87
N LEU A 37 -2.27 -9.63 6.59
CA LEU A 37 -3.55 -9.27 5.99
C LEU A 37 -3.46 -7.95 5.21
N GLY A 38 -2.78 -6.94 5.76
CA GLY A 38 -2.54 -5.67 5.10
C GLY A 38 -1.71 -5.83 3.83
N ALA A 39 -0.64 -6.62 3.87
CA ALA A 39 0.20 -6.92 2.71
C ALA A 39 -0.57 -7.71 1.64
N LEU A 40 -1.38 -8.70 2.04
CA LEU A 40 -2.22 -9.47 1.14
C LEU A 40 -3.21 -8.55 0.41
N TRP A 41 -3.94 -7.70 1.13
CA TRP A 41 -4.89 -6.76 0.54
C TRP A 41 -4.21 -5.70 -0.32
N GLY A 42 -3.09 -5.15 0.15
CA GLY A 42 -2.29 -4.18 -0.61
C GLY A 42 -1.81 -4.76 -1.94
N LEU A 43 -1.31 -6.01 -1.93
CA LEU A 43 -0.90 -6.70 -3.13
C LEU A 43 -2.08 -6.95 -4.08
N LEU A 44 -3.22 -7.41 -3.55
CA LEU A 44 -4.41 -7.72 -4.33
C LEU A 44 -4.96 -6.47 -5.03
N LEU A 45 -5.02 -5.35 -4.31
CA LEU A 45 -5.40 -4.05 -4.88
C LEU A 45 -4.38 -3.54 -5.90
N ALA A 46 -3.07 -3.71 -5.65
CA ALA A 46 -2.04 -3.31 -6.60
C ALA A 46 -2.15 -4.08 -7.93
N VAL A 47 -2.40 -5.39 -7.87
CA VAL A 47 -2.61 -6.22 -9.06
C VAL A 47 -3.91 -5.82 -9.78
N ALA A 48 -5.00 -5.64 -9.05
CA ALA A 48 -6.27 -5.18 -9.62
C ALA A 48 -6.13 -3.80 -10.30
N ALA A 49 -5.39 -2.88 -9.68
CA ALA A 49 -5.10 -1.57 -10.24
C ALA A 49 -4.21 -1.68 -11.49
N ALA A 50 -3.19 -2.54 -11.50
CA ALA A 50 -2.33 -2.77 -12.66
C ALA A 50 -3.13 -3.31 -13.86
N LEU A 51 -3.98 -4.32 -13.63
CA LEU A 51 -4.89 -4.85 -14.64
C LEU A 51 -5.91 -3.80 -15.10
N GLY A 52 -6.50 -3.08 -14.15
CA GLY A 52 -7.39 -1.95 -14.42
C GLY A 52 -6.71 -0.90 -15.30
N PHE A 53 -5.44 -0.58 -15.06
CA PHE A 53 -4.69 0.39 -15.85
C PHE A 53 -4.50 -0.08 -17.30
N ILE A 54 -4.18 -1.36 -17.50
CA ILE A 54 -4.06 -1.99 -18.82
C ILE A 54 -5.39 -1.90 -19.58
N ILE A 55 -6.52 -2.13 -18.92
CA ILE A 55 -7.87 -2.09 -19.53
C ILE A 55 -8.38 -0.66 -19.70
N LEU A 56 -8.11 0.25 -18.76
CA LEU A 56 -8.55 1.65 -18.84
C LEU A 56 -7.76 2.43 -19.90
N TRP A 57 -6.53 2.04 -20.20
CA TRP A 57 -5.70 2.69 -21.23
C TRP A 57 -6.35 2.71 -22.63
N PRO A 58 -6.85 1.59 -23.21
CA PRO A 58 -7.55 1.63 -24.49
C PRO A 58 -8.86 2.42 -24.42
N LEU A 59 -9.61 2.33 -23.32
CA LEU A 59 -10.84 3.12 -23.14
C LEU A 59 -10.55 4.62 -23.12
N ARG A 60 -9.50 5.04 -22.41
CA ARG A 60 -9.04 6.43 -22.39
C ARG A 60 -8.55 6.87 -23.77
N ARG A 61 -7.82 6.01 -24.49
CA ARG A 61 -7.35 6.26 -25.86
C ARG A 61 -8.52 6.49 -26.83
N MET A 62 -9.58 5.70 -26.74
CA MET A 62 -10.77 5.84 -27.58
C MET A 62 -11.55 7.12 -27.25
N ARG A 63 -11.73 7.45 -25.96
CA ARG A 63 -12.40 8.70 -25.55
C ARG A 63 -11.66 9.96 -26.02
N GLN A 64 -10.33 9.93 -26.05
CA GLN A 64 -9.53 11.03 -26.61
C GLN A 64 -9.77 11.22 -28.12
N ARG A 65 -9.91 10.13 -28.89
CA ARG A 65 -10.19 10.19 -30.33
C ARG A 65 -11.61 10.66 -30.63
N ALA A 66 -12.58 10.25 -29.81
CA ALA A 66 -13.98 10.67 -29.97
C ALA A 66 -14.15 12.18 -29.74
N ARG A 67 -13.46 12.77 -28.75
CA ARG A 67 -13.51 14.22 -28.50
C ARG A 67 -12.88 15.06 -29.60
N ALA A 68 -11.89 14.53 -30.32
CA ALA A 68 -11.26 15.24 -31.43
C ALA A 68 -12.21 15.38 -32.64
N ARG A 69 -13.04 14.36 -32.92
CA ARG A 69 -13.97 14.38 -34.07
C ARG A 69 -15.21 15.24 -33.86
N VAL A 70 -15.64 15.44 -32.62
CA VAL A 70 -16.84 16.25 -32.31
C VAL A 70 -16.60 17.75 -32.51
N ASN A 71 -15.33 18.19 -32.48
CA ASN A 71 -14.97 19.59 -32.61
C ASN A 71 -14.48 19.95 -34.02
N ASP A 72 -14.55 19.06 -35.02
CA ASP A 72 -14.15 19.42 -36.39
C ASP A 72 -15.22 20.34 -37.00
N PRO A 73 -14.98 21.67 -37.10
CA PRO A 73 -15.97 22.63 -37.61
C PRO A 73 -16.15 22.51 -39.14
N MET A 74 -15.37 21.63 -39.77
CA MET A 74 -15.31 21.44 -41.23
C MET A 74 -16.53 20.71 -41.78
N ASP A 75 -17.24 19.91 -40.97
CA ASP A 75 -18.49 19.27 -41.39
C ASP A 75 -19.59 20.33 -41.63
N ASP A 76 -19.62 21.38 -40.81
CA ASP A 76 -20.62 22.47 -40.89
C ASP A 76 -20.37 23.42 -42.07
N LEU A 77 -19.10 23.68 -42.41
CA LEU A 77 -18.72 24.52 -43.56
C LEU A 77 -19.02 23.88 -44.92
N SER A 78 -19.09 22.55 -44.98
CA SER A 78 -19.42 21.81 -46.21
C SER A 78 -20.93 21.78 -46.49
N GLN A 79 -21.75 21.88 -45.45
CA GLN A 79 -23.21 21.80 -45.53
C GLN A 79 -23.85 23.15 -45.92
N ASN A 80 -23.24 24.28 -45.54
CA ASN A 80 -23.72 25.64 -45.86
C ASN A 80 -23.40 26.10 -47.31
N ARG A 81 -22.69 25.30 -48.11
CA ARG A 81 -22.28 25.68 -49.48
C ARG A 81 -23.24 25.17 -50.57
N LYS A 82 -24.35 24.52 -50.23
CA LYS A 82 -25.34 23.99 -51.19
C LYS A 82 -26.63 24.80 -51.11
#